data_AF-A0A7X7U4T7-F1
#
_entry.id   AF-A0A7X7U4T7-F1
#
_cell.length_a   1.000
_cell.length_b   1.000
_cell.length_c   1.000
_cell.angle_alpha   90.00
_cell.angle_beta   90.00
_cell.angle_gamma   90.00
#
_symmetry.space_group_name_H-M   'P 1'
#
loop_
_entity.id
_entity.type
_entity.pdbx_description
1 polymer ?
#
loop_
_entity_poly.entity_id
_entity_poly.type
_entity_poly.pdbx_seq_one_letter_code
_entity_poly.pdbx_strand_id
1 'polypeptide(L)'
;MRSNSQPQQSFRMPSIILVLSLLALGALIACLVQGWDYYALASSQRPFHAGYSDLRPSGRMGLVWGVTSAALVVFNLSYLLRRRLIGWHWLGSLRTWLGLHMMTGLIAAVAAILHSTLTVSSPLAALAFWCLLLTAVTGLSGIIIYLRLSLSLEGHETRGMEPSPSLKSMLQTWRFFHRWLAILLLAAVVLHIVVGIRFGNLWILGGQP
;
A
#
# COMPACT_ATOMS: atom_id res chain seq x y z
N MET A 1 30.94 -37.57 0.78
CA MET A 1 29.62 -36.93 0.60
C MET A 1 29.84 -35.43 0.45
N ARG A 2 29.60 -34.86 -0.74
CA ARG A 2 29.67 -33.41 -0.95
C ARG A 2 28.35 -32.80 -0.48
N SER A 3 28.36 -32.04 0.61
CA SER A 3 27.20 -31.24 1.01
C SER A 3 26.98 -30.15 -0.06
N ASN A 4 25.98 -30.34 -0.90
CA ASN A 4 25.49 -29.31 -1.82
C ASN A 4 24.71 -28.28 -0.99
N SER A 5 25.39 -27.51 -0.16
CA SER A 5 24.81 -26.33 0.49
C SER A 5 24.63 -25.26 -0.58
N GLN A 6 23.52 -25.34 -1.30
CA GLN A 6 23.05 -24.26 -2.16
C GLN A 6 22.99 -22.99 -1.31
N PRO A 7 23.65 -21.89 -1.70
CA PRO A 7 23.59 -20.65 -0.94
C PRO A 7 22.13 -20.21 -0.88
N GLN A 8 21.54 -20.20 0.33
CA GLN A 8 20.18 -19.72 0.53
C GLN A 8 20.13 -18.28 0.04
N GLN A 9 19.44 -18.06 -1.08
CA GLN A 9 19.39 -16.76 -1.72
C GLN A 9 18.71 -15.76 -0.78
N SER A 10 19.50 -14.83 -0.23
CA SER A 10 19.04 -13.65 0.52
C SER A 10 17.83 -13.01 -0.14
N PHE A 11 16.89 -12.48 0.66
CA PHE A 11 15.72 -11.75 0.16
C PHE A 11 16.19 -10.54 -0.68
N ARG A 12 16.27 -10.72 -2.00
CA ARG A 12 16.60 -9.66 -2.95
C ARG A 12 15.40 -9.45 -3.85
N MET A 13 14.77 -8.30 -3.69
CA MET A 13 13.84 -7.79 -4.68
C MET A 13 14.58 -7.61 -6.00
N PRO A 14 13.95 -7.90 -7.16
CA PRO A 14 14.53 -7.52 -8.43
C PRO A 14 14.85 -6.03 -8.39
N SER A 15 16.12 -5.67 -8.60
CA SER A 15 16.60 -4.29 -8.43
C SER A 15 15.77 -3.28 -9.23
N ILE A 16 15.24 -3.70 -10.37
CA ILE A 16 14.35 -2.90 -11.21
C ILE A 16 13.03 -2.51 -10.50
N ILE A 17 12.39 -3.42 -9.77
CA ILE A 17 11.14 -3.14 -9.06
C ILE A 17 11.40 -2.14 -7.94
N LEU A 18 12.51 -2.31 -7.22
CA LEU A 18 12.91 -1.38 -6.17
C LEU A 18 13.15 0.02 -6.75
N VAL A 19 13.94 0.13 -7.82
CA VAL A 19 14.24 1.41 -8.49
C VAL A 19 12.95 2.08 -8.98
N LEU A 20 12.08 1.36 -9.69
CA LEU A 20 10.81 1.90 -10.18
C LEU A 20 9.91 2.35 -9.03
N SER A 21 9.88 1.62 -7.92
CA SER A 21 9.08 1.96 -6.75
C SER A 21 9.62 3.20 -6.04
N LEU A 22 10.94 3.35 -5.93
CA LEU A 22 11.59 4.54 -5.38
C LEU A 22 11.37 5.76 -6.27
N LEU A 23 11.44 5.60 -7.59
CA LEU A 23 11.13 6.67 -8.55
C LEU A 23 9.67 7.10 -8.44
N ALA A 24 8.74 6.15 -8.39
CA ALA A 24 7.31 6.44 -8.21
C ALA A 24 7.04 7.15 -6.88
N LEU A 25 7.62 6.66 -5.78
CA LEU A 25 7.48 7.27 -4.46
C LEU A 25 8.10 8.68 -4.44
N GLY A 26 9.29 8.86 -5.02
CA GLY A 26 9.96 10.14 -5.16
C GLY A 26 9.14 11.13 -5.98
N ALA A 27 8.50 10.69 -7.08
CA ALA A 27 7.60 11.51 -7.88
C ALA A 27 6.37 11.96 -7.09
N LEU A 28 5.74 11.07 -6.32
CA LEU A 28 4.60 11.44 -5.47
C LEU A 28 5.01 12.43 -4.37
N ILE A 29 6.18 12.24 -3.76
CA ILE A 29 6.72 13.18 -2.77
C ILE A 29 7.01 14.53 -3.43
N ALA A 30 7.57 14.54 -4.64
CA ALA A 30 7.80 15.78 -5.39
C ALA A 30 6.48 16.51 -5.69
N CYS A 31 5.41 15.79 -6.05
CA CYS A 31 4.08 16.38 -6.20
C CYS A 31 3.54 16.97 -4.88
N LEU A 32 3.79 16.32 -3.74
CA LEU A 32 3.41 16.84 -2.42
C LEU A 32 4.17 18.13 -2.10
N VAL A 33 5.47 18.14 -2.34
CA VAL A 33 6.34 19.31 -2.11
C VAL A 33 5.95 20.46 -3.04
N GLN A 34 5.66 20.18 -4.31
CA GLN A 34 5.26 21.18 -5.29
C GLN A 34 3.93 21.87 -4.95
N GLY A 35 2.99 21.15 -4.33
CA GLY A 35 1.72 21.71 -3.87
C GLY A 35 1.70 22.10 -2.39
N TRP A 36 2.87 22.21 -1.75
CA TRP A 36 2.96 22.38 -0.29
C TRP A 36 2.29 23.68 0.20
N ASP A 37 2.37 24.74 -0.60
CA ASP A 37 1.65 26.00 -0.40
C ASP A 37 0.14 25.81 -0.23
N TYR A 38 -0.45 24.88 -0.98
CA TYR A 38 -1.84 24.49 -0.84
C TYR A 38 -2.09 23.54 0.35
N TYR A 39 -1.26 22.50 0.50
CA TYR A 39 -1.48 21.47 1.53
C TYR A 39 -1.29 22.00 2.96
N ALA A 40 -0.42 22.99 3.15
CA ALA A 40 -0.16 23.62 4.45
C ALA A 40 -1.27 24.58 4.93
N LEU A 41 -2.16 25.03 4.02
CA LEU A 41 -3.25 25.93 4.39
C LEU A 41 -4.32 25.22 5.24
N ALA A 42 -4.90 25.98 6.16
CA ALA A 42 -6.10 25.57 6.89
C ALA A 42 -7.26 25.35 5.92
N SER A 43 -8.13 24.37 6.20
CA SER A 43 -9.24 23.98 5.31
C SER A 43 -10.15 25.14 4.89
N SER A 44 -10.32 26.15 5.75
CA SER A 44 -11.13 27.35 5.49
C SER A 44 -10.50 28.34 4.49
N GLN A 45 -9.17 28.33 4.36
CA GLN A 45 -8.44 29.25 3.47
C GLN A 45 -8.19 28.66 2.08
N ARG A 46 -8.25 27.34 1.95
CA ARG A 46 -8.00 26.62 0.70
C ARG A 46 -8.87 27.06 -0.49
N PRO A 47 -10.18 27.39 -0.33
CA PRO A 47 -11.00 27.84 -1.46
C PRO A 47 -10.50 29.10 -2.16
N PHE A 48 -9.67 29.91 -1.48
CA PHE A 48 -9.09 31.14 -2.03
C PHE A 48 -7.74 30.92 -2.73
N HIS A 49 -7.18 29.70 -2.67
CA HIS A 49 -5.94 29.36 -3.32
C HIS A 49 -6.16 29.11 -4.82
N ALA A 50 -5.25 29.59 -5.67
CA ALA A 50 -5.35 29.44 -7.13
C ALA A 50 -5.44 27.97 -7.58
N GLY A 51 -4.76 27.06 -6.87
CA GLY A 51 -4.78 25.61 -7.15
C GLY A 51 -5.96 24.83 -6.55
N TYR A 52 -6.93 25.48 -5.92
CA TYR A 52 -8.01 24.79 -5.19
C TYR A 52 -8.85 23.85 -6.07
N SER A 53 -9.26 24.31 -7.26
CA SER A 53 -10.09 23.55 -8.19
C SER A 53 -9.41 22.26 -8.66
N ASP A 54 -8.09 22.27 -8.80
CA ASP A 54 -7.34 21.10 -9.28
C ASP A 54 -6.93 20.16 -8.14
N LEU A 55 -6.46 20.70 -7.02
CA LEU A 55 -5.86 19.92 -5.95
C LEU A 55 -6.86 19.37 -4.93
N ARG A 56 -8.04 19.97 -4.76
CA ARG A 56 -9.08 19.47 -3.85
C ARG A 56 -9.41 18.00 -4.15
N PRO A 57 -9.92 17.20 -3.18
CA PRO A 57 -10.16 15.77 -3.39
C PRO A 57 -11.06 15.43 -4.60
N SER A 58 -12.05 16.29 -4.89
CA SER A 58 -12.96 16.18 -6.05
C SER A 58 -12.46 16.88 -7.32
N GLY A 59 -11.32 17.55 -7.25
CA GLY A 59 -10.69 18.28 -8.34
C GLY A 59 -9.98 17.35 -9.32
N ARG A 60 -9.36 17.93 -10.35
CA ARG A 60 -8.69 17.17 -11.42
C ARG A 60 -7.57 16.27 -10.89
N MET A 61 -6.59 16.87 -10.22
CA MET A 61 -5.44 16.14 -9.68
C MET A 61 -5.83 15.32 -8.46
N GLY A 62 -6.71 15.84 -7.61
CA GLY A 62 -7.25 15.09 -6.47
C GLY A 62 -7.85 13.75 -6.90
N LEU A 63 -8.71 13.74 -7.93
CA LEU A 63 -9.30 12.50 -8.43
C LEU A 63 -8.29 11.58 -9.12
N VAL A 64 -7.31 12.11 -9.85
CA VAL A 64 -6.23 11.30 -10.44
C VAL A 64 -5.49 10.51 -9.35
N TRP A 65 -5.16 11.15 -8.23
CA TRP A 65 -4.54 10.47 -7.09
C TRP A 65 -5.47 9.47 -6.42
N GLY A 66 -6.76 9.78 -6.29
CA GLY A 66 -7.76 8.87 -5.75
C GLY A 66 -7.93 7.60 -6.59
N VAL A 67 -8.07 7.75 -7.91
CA VAL A 67 -8.16 6.64 -8.87
C VAL A 67 -6.88 5.83 -8.88
N THR A 68 -5.72 6.49 -8.88
CA THR A 68 -4.41 5.80 -8.82
C THR A 68 -4.28 4.97 -7.55
N SER A 69 -4.63 5.54 -6.39
CA SER A 69 -4.62 4.83 -5.11
C SER A 69 -5.56 3.61 -5.14
N ALA A 70 -6.81 3.80 -5.58
CA ALA A 70 -7.79 2.73 -5.67
C ALA A 70 -7.35 1.61 -6.63
N ALA A 71 -6.81 1.97 -7.80
CA ALA A 71 -6.30 1.01 -8.77
C ALA A 71 -5.14 0.19 -8.20
N LEU A 72 -4.22 0.81 -7.46
CA LEU A 72 -3.13 0.11 -6.78
C LEU A 72 -3.63 -0.79 -5.63
N VAL A 73 -4.66 -0.38 -4.88
CA VAL A 73 -5.30 -1.24 -3.87
C VAL A 73 -5.95 -2.47 -4.51
N VAL A 74 -6.62 -2.31 -5.65
CA VAL A 74 -7.19 -3.45 -6.41
C VAL A 74 -6.07 -4.33 -6.98
N PHE A 75 -5.04 -3.73 -7.58
CA PHE A 75 -3.87 -4.45 -8.07
C PHE A 75 -3.18 -5.26 -6.97
N ASN A 76 -3.17 -4.77 -5.73
CA ASN A 76 -2.63 -5.50 -4.59
C ASN A 76 -3.29 -6.86 -4.33
N LEU A 77 -4.56 -7.05 -4.75
CA LEU A 77 -5.26 -8.33 -4.66
C LEU A 77 -4.70 -9.39 -5.62
N SER A 78 -3.96 -8.96 -6.64
CA SER A 78 -3.25 -9.88 -7.55
C SER A 78 -2.29 -10.80 -6.81
N TYR A 79 -1.72 -10.38 -5.66
CA TYR A 79 -0.92 -11.26 -4.82
C TYR A 79 -1.73 -12.43 -4.25
N LEU A 80 -2.96 -12.18 -3.79
CA LEU A 80 -3.85 -13.23 -3.29
C LEU A 80 -4.24 -14.18 -4.43
N LEU A 81 -4.58 -13.62 -5.59
CA LEU A 81 -4.89 -14.37 -6.80
C LEU A 81 -3.72 -15.28 -7.21
N ARG A 82 -2.50 -14.73 -7.27
CA ARG A 82 -1.28 -15.48 -7.58
C ARG A 82 -0.99 -16.57 -6.55
N ARG A 83 -1.17 -16.27 -5.26
CA ARG A 83 -0.89 -17.23 -4.17
C ARG A 83 -1.87 -18.39 -4.12
N ARG A 84 -3.14 -18.20 -4.51
CA ARG A 84 -4.19 -19.22 -4.39
C ARG A 84 -4.61 -19.89 -5.69
N LEU A 85 -4.63 -19.16 -6.80
CA LEU A 85 -5.39 -19.55 -7.99
C LEU A 85 -4.51 -19.71 -9.24
N ILE A 86 -3.38 -19.00 -9.33
CA ILE A 86 -2.53 -19.02 -10.52
C ILE A 86 -1.25 -19.79 -10.20
N GLY A 87 -1.10 -20.99 -10.74
CA GLY A 87 0.09 -21.85 -10.61
C GLY A 87 1.19 -21.59 -11.65
N TRP A 88 1.06 -20.56 -12.48
CA TRP A 88 1.95 -20.33 -13.63
C TRP A 88 3.37 -19.90 -13.21
N HIS A 89 4.37 -20.67 -13.61
CA HIS A 89 5.77 -20.44 -13.23
C HIS A 89 6.39 -19.25 -13.99
N TRP A 90 5.86 -18.84 -15.16
CA TRP A 90 6.41 -17.75 -15.99
C TRP A 90 6.20 -16.34 -15.39
N LEU A 91 5.23 -16.16 -14.51
CA LEU A 91 4.91 -14.87 -13.88
C LEU A 91 5.89 -14.47 -12.75
N GLY A 92 7.03 -15.15 -12.63
CA GLY A 92 8.02 -14.89 -11.61
C GLY A 92 7.68 -15.50 -10.24
N SER A 93 8.62 -15.32 -9.32
CA SER A 93 8.61 -15.94 -7.98
C SER A 93 7.57 -15.32 -7.05
N LEU A 94 7.03 -16.09 -6.11
CA LEU A 94 6.12 -15.58 -5.08
C LEU A 94 6.75 -14.44 -4.25
N ARG A 95 8.08 -14.46 -4.10
CA ARG A 95 8.86 -13.40 -3.44
C ARG A 95 8.74 -12.06 -4.18
N THR A 96 8.83 -12.09 -5.51
CA THR A 96 8.64 -10.91 -6.36
C THR A 96 7.24 -10.33 -6.20
N TRP A 97 6.21 -11.19 -6.21
CA TRP A 97 4.82 -10.78 -6.01
C TRP A 97 4.56 -10.19 -4.62
N LEU A 98 5.18 -10.75 -3.57
CA LEU A 98 5.10 -10.20 -2.21
C LEU A 98 5.68 -8.79 -2.14
N GLY A 99 6.82 -8.56 -2.80
CA GLY A 99 7.39 -7.22 -2.82
C GLY A 99 6.65 -6.25 -3.72
N LEU A 100 6.05 -6.69 -4.84
CA LEU A 100 5.12 -5.86 -5.62
C LEU A 100 3.92 -5.44 -4.78
N HIS A 101 3.32 -6.37 -4.02
CA HIS A 101 2.25 -6.07 -3.08
C HIS A 101 2.67 -4.99 -2.07
N MET A 102 3.83 -5.18 -1.43
CA MET A 102 4.35 -4.19 -0.48
C MET A 102 4.59 -2.81 -1.12
N MET A 103 5.28 -2.75 -2.26
CA MET A 103 5.64 -1.48 -2.91
C MET A 103 4.41 -0.75 -3.43
N THR A 104 3.53 -1.45 -4.14
CA THR A 104 2.29 -0.84 -4.65
C THR A 104 1.35 -0.43 -3.53
N GLY A 105 1.31 -1.16 -2.42
CA GLY A 105 0.56 -0.77 -1.21
C GLY A 105 1.08 0.53 -0.58
N LEU A 106 2.41 0.70 -0.52
CA LEU A 106 3.02 1.95 -0.03
C LEU A 106 2.73 3.13 -0.96
N ILE A 107 2.90 2.93 -2.28
CA ILE A 107 2.59 3.96 -3.29
C ILE A 107 1.11 4.34 -3.23
N ALA A 108 0.21 3.35 -3.07
CA ALA A 108 -1.23 3.60 -2.90
C ALA A 108 -1.53 4.47 -1.68
N ALA A 109 -0.85 4.23 -0.55
CA ALA A 109 -1.01 5.03 0.67
C ALA A 109 -0.56 6.48 0.46
N VAL A 110 0.57 6.71 -0.21
CA VAL A 110 1.03 8.08 -0.51
C VAL A 110 0.11 8.79 -1.51
N ALA A 111 -0.38 8.08 -2.54
CA ALA A 111 -1.38 8.63 -3.45
C ALA A 111 -2.69 8.99 -2.71
N ALA A 112 -3.11 8.22 -1.70
CA ALA A 112 -4.27 8.55 -0.86
C ALA A 112 -4.04 9.79 0.02
N ILE A 113 -2.80 10.02 0.47
CA ILE A 113 -2.41 11.24 1.20
C ILE A 113 -2.59 12.47 0.29
N LEU A 114 -2.10 12.40 -0.95
CA LEU A 114 -2.31 13.46 -1.95
C LEU A 114 -3.80 13.66 -2.27
N HIS A 115 -4.55 12.58 -2.49
CA HIS A 115 -5.99 12.62 -2.76
C HIS A 115 -6.80 13.30 -1.64
N SER A 116 -6.49 12.98 -0.38
CA SER A 116 -7.18 13.57 0.78
C SER A 116 -6.76 15.02 1.04
N THR A 117 -5.70 15.52 0.40
CA THR A 117 -5.16 16.87 0.65
C THR A 117 -4.80 17.13 2.11
N LEU A 118 -4.37 16.08 2.82
CA LEU A 118 -4.13 16.11 4.28
C LEU A 118 -5.37 16.47 5.10
N THR A 119 -6.56 16.32 4.53
CA THR A 119 -7.84 16.56 5.21
C THR A 119 -8.82 15.42 4.94
N VAL A 120 -9.33 14.80 5.98
CA VAL A 120 -10.36 13.78 5.86
C VAL A 120 -11.74 14.42 6.02
N SER A 121 -12.40 14.66 4.90
CA SER A 121 -13.61 15.50 4.82
C SER A 121 -14.90 14.79 5.25
N SER A 122 -14.92 13.46 5.30
CA SER A 122 -16.08 12.67 5.72
C SER A 122 -15.66 11.48 6.59
N PRO A 123 -16.53 10.99 7.49
CA PRO A 123 -16.22 9.82 8.32
C PRO A 123 -15.87 8.57 7.50
N LEU A 124 -16.56 8.36 6.37
CA LEU A 124 -16.30 7.23 5.48
C LEU A 124 -14.94 7.36 4.77
N ALA A 125 -14.59 8.55 4.28
CA ALA A 125 -13.27 8.81 3.71
C ALA A 125 -12.16 8.66 4.77
N ALA A 126 -12.41 9.13 6.00
CA ALA A 126 -11.50 8.96 7.12
C ALA A 126 -11.25 7.48 7.43
N LEU A 127 -12.31 6.67 7.49
CA LEU A 127 -12.21 5.24 7.72
C LEU A 127 -11.37 4.56 6.65
N ALA A 128 -11.65 4.82 5.37
CA ALA A 128 -10.88 4.24 4.26
C ALA A 128 -9.41 4.68 4.29
N PHE A 129 -9.16 5.96 4.54
CA PHE A 129 -7.81 6.53 4.64
C PHE A 129 -6.99 5.89 5.76
N TRP A 130 -7.53 5.84 6.98
CA TRP A 130 -6.84 5.25 8.12
C TRP A 130 -6.66 3.75 7.98
N CYS A 131 -7.65 3.03 7.44
CA CYS A 131 -7.51 1.61 7.15
C CYS A 131 -6.37 1.37 6.15
N LEU A 132 -6.22 2.22 5.13
CA LEU A 132 -5.15 2.09 4.14
C LEU A 132 -3.78 2.35 4.77
N LEU A 133 -3.66 3.43 5.54
CA LEU A 133 -2.40 3.79 6.21
C LEU A 133 -1.98 2.71 7.22
N LEU A 134 -2.92 2.24 8.05
CA LEU A 134 -2.67 1.15 8.99
C LEU A 134 -2.35 -0.17 8.27
N THR A 135 -3.00 -0.45 7.13
CA THR A 135 -2.69 -1.63 6.31
C THR A 135 -1.26 -1.55 5.76
N ALA A 136 -0.82 -0.38 5.29
CA ALA A 136 0.55 -0.17 4.82
C ALA A 136 1.58 -0.33 5.95
N VAL A 137 1.32 0.26 7.13
CA VAL A 137 2.18 0.11 8.32
C VAL A 137 2.27 -1.36 8.74
N THR A 138 1.14 -2.06 8.80
CA THR A 138 1.11 -3.49 9.14
C THR A 138 1.68 -4.39 8.02
N GLY A 139 1.69 -3.94 6.77
CA GLY A 139 2.45 -4.61 5.71
C GLY A 139 3.95 -4.54 6.01
N LEU A 140 4.43 -3.34 6.34
CA LEU A 140 5.85 -3.09 6.62
C LEU A 140 6.34 -3.83 7.88
N SER A 141 5.57 -3.84 8.97
CA SER A 141 5.98 -4.58 10.17
C SER A 141 5.96 -6.10 9.96
N GLY A 142 5.11 -6.61 9.05
CA GLY A 142 5.10 -8.03 8.69
C GLY A 142 6.42 -8.52 8.09
N ILE A 143 7.12 -7.65 7.35
CA ILE A 143 8.44 -7.96 6.79
C ILE A 143 9.50 -8.04 7.89
N ILE A 144 9.44 -7.14 8.86
CA ILE A 144 10.36 -7.18 10.01
C ILE A 144 10.20 -8.51 10.75
N ILE A 145 8.95 -8.93 11.00
CA ILE A 145 8.65 -10.22 11.65
C ILE A 145 9.13 -11.40 10.80
N TYR A 146 8.86 -11.37 9.48
CA TYR A 146 9.29 -12.42 8.55
C TYR A 146 10.81 -12.57 8.49
N LEU A 147 11.55 -11.45 8.39
CA LEU A 147 13.01 -11.45 8.35
C LEU A 147 13.61 -11.95 9.67
N ARG A 148 13.05 -11.53 10.81
CA ARG A 148 13.47 -12.04 12.13
C ARG A 148 13.26 -13.54 12.24
N LEU A 149 12.12 -14.05 11.76
CA LEU A 149 11.85 -15.48 11.73
C LEU A 149 12.82 -16.22 10.81
N SER A 150 13.08 -15.72 9.59
CA SER A 150 14.00 -16.39 8.66
C SER A 150 15.43 -16.46 9.22
N LEU A 151 15.93 -15.36 9.79
CA LEU A 151 17.26 -15.32 10.40
C LEU A 151 17.35 -16.23 11.64
N SER A 152 16.28 -16.31 12.43
CA SER A 152 16.21 -17.22 13.57
C SER A 152 16.26 -18.67 13.11
N LEU A 153 15.51 -19.05 12.08
CA LEU A 153 15.53 -20.42 11.56
C LEU A 153 16.94 -20.84 11.07
N GLU A 154 17.63 -19.97 10.35
CA GLU A 154 18.98 -20.23 9.84
C GLU A 154 20.02 -20.34 10.96
N GLY A 155 19.96 -19.44 11.96
CA GLY A 155 20.83 -19.51 13.14
C GLY A 155 20.58 -20.74 14.01
N HIS A 156 19.35 -21.26 14.03
CA HIS A 156 18.98 -22.47 14.75
C HIS A 156 19.44 -23.74 14.02
N GLU A 157 19.32 -23.77 12.68
CA GLU A 157 19.79 -24.88 11.83
C GLU A 157 21.30 -25.07 11.96
N THR A 158 22.06 -23.97 11.97
CA THR A 158 23.53 -24.02 12.18
C THR A 158 23.95 -24.49 13.57
N ARG A 159 23.07 -24.37 14.57
CA ARG A 159 23.37 -24.63 15.99
C ARG A 159 22.65 -25.84 16.58
N GLY A 160 21.83 -26.53 15.80
CA GLY A 160 21.06 -27.71 16.22
C GLY A 160 19.98 -27.42 17.28
N MET A 161 19.46 -26.19 17.35
CA MET A 161 18.45 -25.79 18.34
C MET A 161 17.06 -25.68 17.70
N GLU A 162 16.00 -25.99 18.44
CA GLU A 162 14.62 -25.83 17.96
C GLU A 162 14.19 -24.35 17.89
N PRO A 163 13.54 -23.89 16.80
CA PRO A 163 13.11 -22.49 16.65
C PRO A 163 12.11 -22.06 17.72
N SER A 164 12.21 -20.82 18.19
CA SER A 164 11.28 -20.30 19.21
C SER A 164 9.80 -20.36 18.73
N PRO A 165 8.90 -21.04 19.47
CA PRO A 165 7.47 -21.12 19.13
C PRO A 165 6.77 -19.75 19.08
N SER A 166 7.28 -18.79 19.85
CA SER A 166 6.74 -17.44 19.98
C SER A 166 6.72 -16.66 18.65
N LEU A 167 7.80 -16.72 17.85
CA LEU A 167 7.87 -15.99 16.57
C LEU A 167 6.86 -16.51 15.54
N LYS A 168 6.65 -17.83 15.51
CA LYS A 168 5.65 -18.45 14.62
C LYS A 168 4.23 -18.04 15.02
N SER A 169 3.92 -18.05 16.31
CA SER A 169 2.63 -17.59 16.85
C SER A 169 2.39 -16.11 16.52
N MET A 170 3.38 -15.25 16.77
CA MET A 170 3.31 -13.82 16.46
C MET A 170 3.01 -13.56 14.98
N LEU A 171 3.67 -14.30 14.06
CA LEU A 171 3.43 -14.18 12.63
C LEU A 171 2.01 -14.63 12.22
N GLN A 172 1.46 -15.66 12.83
CA GLN A 172 0.09 -16.11 12.56
C GLN A 172 -0.94 -15.07 13.01
N THR A 173 -0.79 -14.57 14.23
CA THR A 173 -1.61 -13.49 14.79
C THR A 173 -1.53 -12.24 13.92
N TRP A 174 -0.33 -11.84 13.49
CA TRP A 174 -0.13 -10.72 12.59
C TRP A 174 -0.88 -10.85 11.27
N ARG A 175 -0.74 -12.02 10.60
CA ARG A 175 -1.40 -12.29 9.32
C ARG A 175 -2.92 -12.27 9.45
N PHE A 176 -3.44 -12.72 10.59
CA PHE A 176 -4.86 -12.62 10.90
C PHE A 176 -5.30 -11.15 10.96
N PHE A 177 -4.64 -10.33 11.78
CA PHE A 177 -4.97 -8.91 11.93
C PHE A 177 -4.86 -8.14 10.61
N HIS A 178 -3.74 -8.27 9.91
CA HIS A 178 -3.52 -7.59 8.63
C HIS A 178 -4.58 -7.95 7.59
N ARG A 179 -5.00 -9.23 7.52
CA ARG A 179 -6.03 -9.67 6.58
C ARG A 179 -7.40 -9.07 6.89
N TRP A 180 -7.81 -9.05 8.16
CA TRP A 180 -9.09 -8.45 8.54
C TRP A 180 -9.11 -6.95 8.31
N LEU A 181 -7.99 -6.28 8.62
CA LEU A 181 -7.82 -4.86 8.31
C LEU A 181 -7.90 -4.59 6.80
N ALA A 182 -7.28 -5.43 5.97
CA ALA A 182 -7.36 -5.31 4.52
C ALA A 182 -8.79 -5.53 3.99
N ILE A 183 -9.57 -6.46 4.58
CA ILE A 183 -10.98 -6.66 4.22
C ILE A 183 -11.81 -5.42 4.57
N LEU A 184 -11.62 -4.88 5.78
CA LEU A 184 -12.29 -3.65 6.21
C LEU A 184 -11.92 -2.47 5.29
N LEU A 185 -10.64 -2.33 4.94
CA LEU A 185 -10.17 -1.36 3.97
C LEU A 185 -10.91 -1.48 2.64
N LEU A 186 -10.97 -2.68 2.05
CA LEU A 186 -11.63 -2.89 0.76
C LEU A 186 -13.10 -2.49 0.82
N ALA A 187 -13.82 -2.88 1.88
CA ALA A 187 -15.21 -2.48 2.07
C ALA A 187 -15.36 -0.97 2.19
N ALA A 188 -14.52 -0.31 2.99
CA ALA A 188 -14.55 1.14 3.18
C ALA A 188 -14.21 1.90 1.88
N VAL A 189 -13.22 1.45 1.11
CA VAL A 189 -12.86 2.05 -0.19
C VAL A 189 -13.98 1.91 -1.21
N VAL A 190 -14.58 0.71 -1.33
CA VAL A 190 -15.71 0.49 -2.24
C VAL A 190 -16.88 1.41 -1.86
N LEU A 191 -17.24 1.46 -0.59
CA LEU A 191 -18.31 2.35 -0.11
C LEU A 191 -17.97 3.82 -0.37
N HIS A 192 -16.73 4.24 -0.10
CA HIS A 192 -16.28 5.62 -0.34
C HIS A 192 -16.39 6.01 -1.82
N ILE A 193 -15.96 5.13 -2.73
CA ILE A 193 -16.09 5.33 -4.18
C ILE A 193 -17.55 5.38 -4.60
N VAL A 194 -18.38 4.44 -4.14
CA VAL A 194 -19.81 4.39 -4.49
C VAL A 194 -20.53 5.67 -4.04
N VAL A 195 -20.31 6.11 -2.79
CA VAL A 195 -20.88 7.36 -2.27
C VAL A 195 -20.35 8.55 -3.06
N GLY A 196 -19.06 8.59 -3.36
CA GLY A 196 -18.45 9.65 -4.16
C GLY A 196 -19.01 9.75 -5.58
N ILE A 197 -19.28 8.63 -6.24
CA ILE A 197 -19.92 8.59 -7.56
C ILE A 197 -21.39 8.98 -7.48
N ARG A 198 -22.12 8.53 -6.45
CA ARG A 198 -23.56 8.76 -6.32
C ARG A 198 -23.91 10.20 -5.93
N PHE A 199 -23.11 10.83 -5.10
CA PHE A 199 -23.40 12.15 -4.52
C PHE A 199 -22.37 13.22 -4.89
N GLY A 200 -21.25 12.85 -5.50
CA GLY A 200 -20.21 13.78 -5.92
C GLY A 200 -20.43 14.30 -7.33
N ASN A 201 -20.18 15.60 -7.53
CA ASN A 201 -20.11 16.22 -8.85
C ASN A 201 -18.72 15.99 -9.46
N LEU A 202 -18.46 14.77 -9.96
CA LEU A 202 -17.13 14.37 -10.45
C LEU A 202 -16.97 14.71 -11.93
N TRP A 203 -15.88 15.41 -12.29
CA TRP A 203 -15.63 15.79 -13.68
C TRP A 203 -15.47 14.61 -14.65
N ILE A 204 -14.97 13.47 -14.16
CA ILE A 204 -14.82 12.22 -14.94
C ILE A 204 -16.19 11.68 -15.40
N LEU A 205 -17.27 12.06 -14.70
CA LEU A 205 -18.64 11.66 -14.98
C LEU A 205 -19.47 12.80 -15.61
N GLY A 206 -18.81 13.82 -16.16
CA GLY A 206 -19.46 14.99 -16.77
C GLY A 206 -19.77 16.14 -15.81
N GLY A 207 -19.29 16.07 -14.56
CA GLY A 207 -19.37 17.16 -13.60
C GLY A 207 -18.44 18.33 -13.89
N GLN A 208 -18.62 19.44 -13.18
CA GLN A 208 -17.69 20.58 -13.25
C GLN A 208 -16.54 20.38 -12.25
N PRO A 209 -15.26 20.59 -12.66
CA PRO A 209 -14.09 20.38 -11.83
C PRO A 209 -13.99 21.33 -10.62
#